data_AF-A0A954TIS5-F1
#
_entry.id   AF-A0A954TIS5-F1
#
_cell.length_a   1.000
_cell.length_b   1.000
_cell.length_c   1.000
_cell.angle_alpha   90.00
_cell.angle_beta   90.00
_cell.angle_gamma   90.00
#
_symmetry.space_group_name_H-M   'P 1'
#
loop_
_entity.id
_entity.type
_entity.pdbx_description
1 polymer ?
#
loop_
_entity_poly.entity_id
_entity_poly.type
_entity_poly.pdbx_seq_one_letter_code
_entity_poly.pdbx_strand_id
1 'polypeptide(L)'
;MIIDAQRFGLFHYSSYEEVNDFRIGRYLPPTARQIELQKYASGHRAMYSISKQELTTYLDGLWKTHGDRSASSRDELDDGELVSIESYRYEFDGLGWQLPERAVKFYSPIQSDGGGADYYFDPEAEMTYHRAGYW
;
A
#
# COMPACT_ATOMS: atom_id res chain seq x y z
N MET A 1 15.91 -11.48 21.94
CA MET A 1 14.75 -10.64 21.54
C MET A 1 13.82 -11.55 20.75
N ILE A 2 12.72 -11.99 21.37
CA ILE A 2 11.72 -12.83 20.69
C ILE A 2 10.79 -11.86 19.97
N ILE A 3 10.99 -11.69 18.66
CA ILE A 3 9.98 -11.04 17.81
C ILE A 3 8.77 -11.96 17.84
N ASP A 4 7.62 -11.43 18.25
CA ASP A 4 6.35 -12.16 18.22
C ASP A 4 6.03 -12.49 16.77
N ALA A 5 6.28 -13.75 16.37
CA ALA A 5 6.11 -14.24 15.01
C ALA A 5 4.64 -14.24 14.54
N GLN A 6 3.68 -14.07 15.45
CA GLN A 6 2.27 -13.88 15.08
C GLN A 6 1.95 -12.41 14.78
N ARG A 7 2.75 -11.46 15.28
CA ARG A 7 2.51 -10.02 15.12
C ARG A 7 3.33 -9.35 14.02
N PHE A 8 4.58 -9.79 13.84
CA PHE A 8 5.53 -9.22 12.89
C PHE A 8 6.21 -10.30 12.05
N GLY A 9 6.54 -9.98 10.81
CA GLY A 9 7.09 -10.94 9.85
C GLY A 9 6.44 -10.85 8.47
N LEU A 10 6.78 -11.80 7.62
CA LEU A 10 6.22 -11.97 6.28
C LEU A 10 5.10 -13.02 6.31
N PHE A 11 3.96 -12.68 5.73
CA PHE A 11 2.76 -13.49 5.70
C PHE A 11 2.22 -13.57 4.27
N HIS A 12 1.49 -14.64 3.97
CA HIS A 12 0.87 -14.87 2.67
C HIS A 12 -0.60 -15.14 2.86
N TYR A 13 -1.44 -14.49 2.07
CA TYR A 13 -2.89 -14.61 2.10
C TYR A 13 -3.44 -14.72 0.68
N SER A 14 -4.51 -15.49 0.50
CA SER A 14 -5.15 -15.63 -0.81
C SER A 14 -6.02 -14.42 -1.13
N SER A 15 -6.64 -13.80 -0.12
CA SER A 15 -7.57 -12.67 -0.27
C SER A 15 -7.58 -11.74 0.94
N TYR A 16 -8.22 -10.59 0.78
CA TYR A 16 -8.41 -9.58 1.82
C TYR A 16 -9.08 -10.14 3.08
N GLU A 17 -10.06 -11.02 2.96
CA GLU A 17 -10.85 -11.53 4.10
C GLU A 17 -10.01 -12.35 5.09
N GLU A 18 -8.90 -12.95 4.62
CA GLU A 18 -7.97 -13.68 5.47
C GLU A 18 -7.07 -12.74 6.30
N VAL A 19 -6.94 -11.48 5.86
CA VAL A 19 -6.16 -10.43 6.53
C VAL A 19 -6.95 -9.87 7.71
N ASN A 20 -7.01 -10.63 8.79
CA ASN A 20 -7.72 -10.28 10.03
C ASN A 20 -6.97 -9.25 10.90
N ASP A 21 -6.61 -8.09 10.34
CA ASP A 21 -6.00 -6.95 11.06
C ASP A 21 -6.56 -5.63 10.54
N PHE A 22 -7.39 -4.96 11.36
CA PHE A 22 -8.09 -3.73 10.96
C PHE A 22 -7.15 -2.59 10.53
N ARG A 23 -5.90 -2.56 11.04
CA ARG A 23 -4.92 -1.53 10.69
C ARG A 23 -4.38 -1.74 9.28
N ILE A 24 -4.35 -2.98 8.81
CA ILE A 24 -4.01 -3.32 7.43
C ILE A 24 -5.24 -3.08 6.55
N GLY A 25 -6.42 -3.53 6.97
CA GLY A 25 -7.67 -3.33 6.24
C GLY A 25 -8.00 -1.86 5.92
N ARG A 26 -7.49 -0.92 6.73
CA ARG A 26 -7.59 0.52 6.45
C ARG A 26 -6.89 0.95 5.15
N TYR A 27 -5.84 0.24 4.73
CA TYR A 27 -4.99 0.61 3.59
C TYR A 27 -4.90 -0.48 2.50
N LEU A 28 -5.46 -1.66 2.74
CA LEU A 28 -5.54 -2.75 1.78
C LEU A 28 -6.89 -2.73 1.06
N PRO A 29 -6.94 -2.69 -0.28
CA PRO A 29 -8.20 -2.77 -1.01
C PRO A 29 -8.94 -4.10 -0.76
N PRO A 30 -10.27 -4.11 -0.57
CA PRO A 30 -11.05 -5.34 -0.38
C PRO A 30 -10.97 -6.33 -1.55
N THR A 31 -10.62 -5.87 -2.75
CA THR A 31 -10.47 -6.68 -3.96
C THR A 31 -9.05 -7.23 -4.16
N ALA A 32 -8.13 -6.98 -3.23
CA ALA A 32 -6.75 -7.48 -3.30
C ALA A 32 -6.70 -9.02 -3.20
N ARG A 33 -5.87 -9.64 -4.03
CA ARG A 33 -5.69 -11.09 -4.14
C ARG A 33 -4.21 -11.44 -4.11
N GLN A 34 -3.87 -12.68 -3.75
CA GLN A 34 -2.48 -13.18 -3.73
C GLN A 34 -1.54 -12.22 -2.97
N ILE A 35 -1.87 -11.97 -1.70
CA ILE A 35 -1.25 -10.93 -0.89
C ILE A 35 -0.01 -11.49 -0.19
N GLU A 36 1.14 -10.87 -0.42
CA GLU A 36 2.30 -10.96 0.46
C GLU A 36 2.34 -9.73 1.37
N LEU A 37 2.48 -9.94 2.67
CA LEU A 37 2.35 -8.88 3.67
C LEU A 37 3.50 -8.95 4.68
N GLN A 38 4.31 -7.89 4.74
CA GLN A 38 5.31 -7.71 5.77
C GLN A 38 4.77 -6.76 6.86
N LYS A 39 4.66 -7.26 8.10
CA LYS A 39 4.24 -6.48 9.26
C LYS A 39 5.43 -6.07 10.11
N TYR A 40 5.47 -4.81 10.53
CA TYR A 40 6.46 -4.28 11.47
C TYR A 40 5.80 -3.31 12.46
N ALA A 41 6.57 -2.80 13.44
CA ALA A 41 6.02 -2.10 14.60
C ALA A 41 5.14 -0.88 14.24
N SER A 42 5.55 -0.11 13.24
CA SER A 42 4.95 1.17 12.86
C SER A 42 4.27 1.14 11.49
N GLY A 43 3.91 -0.04 10.97
CA GLY A 43 3.32 -0.12 9.64
C GLY A 43 3.32 -1.50 9.02
N HIS A 44 3.06 -1.52 7.73
CA HIS A 44 3.22 -2.70 6.89
C HIS A 44 3.67 -2.33 5.49
N ARG A 45 4.13 -3.35 4.76
CA ARG A 45 4.29 -3.35 3.31
C ARG A 45 3.50 -4.52 2.76
N ALA A 46 2.89 -4.37 1.60
CA ALA A 46 2.24 -5.48 0.91
C ALA A 46 2.49 -5.44 -0.59
N MET A 47 2.44 -6.62 -1.19
CA MET A 47 2.41 -6.88 -2.62
C MET A 47 1.18 -7.72 -2.91
N TYR A 48 0.38 -7.37 -3.91
CA TYR A 48 -0.84 -8.10 -4.25
C TYR A 48 -1.30 -7.84 -5.69
N SER A 49 -2.10 -8.75 -6.24
CA SER A 49 -2.77 -8.55 -7.53
C SER A 49 -4.07 -7.76 -7.37
N ILE A 50 -4.27 -6.80 -8.27
CA ILE A 50 -5.45 -5.95 -8.36
C ILE A 50 -5.45 -5.25 -9.72
N SER A 51 -6.62 -5.04 -10.34
CA SER A 51 -6.67 -4.21 -11.54
C SER A 51 -6.47 -2.72 -11.22
N LYS A 52 -6.02 -1.93 -12.20
CA LYS A 52 -5.90 -0.47 -12.03
C LYS A 52 -7.23 0.16 -11.60
N GLN A 53 -8.33 -0.27 -12.22
CA GLN A 53 -9.66 0.27 -11.95
C GLN A 53 -10.12 -0.03 -10.52
N GLU A 54 -9.91 -1.25 -10.03
CA GLU A 54 -10.22 -1.62 -8.64
C GLU A 54 -9.40 -0.78 -7.66
N LEU A 55 -8.09 -0.60 -7.92
CA LEU A 55 -7.23 0.23 -7.08
C LEU A 55 -7.70 1.68 -7.05
N THR A 56 -7.90 2.31 -8.22
CA THR A 56 -8.31 3.72 -8.27
C THR A 56 -9.69 3.93 -7.65
N THR A 57 -10.64 3.02 -7.88
CA THR A 57 -11.98 3.10 -7.26
C THR A 57 -11.91 3.08 -5.74
N TYR A 58 -11.05 2.21 -5.18
CA TYR A 58 -10.80 2.15 -3.76
C TYR A 58 -10.22 3.47 -3.23
N LEU A 59 -9.18 4.00 -3.89
CA LEU A 59 -8.52 5.24 -3.48
C LEU A 59 -9.43 6.46 -3.61
N ASP A 60 -10.22 6.54 -4.68
CA ASP A 60 -11.23 7.59 -4.87
C ASP A 60 -12.25 7.58 -3.73
N GLY A 61 -12.66 6.38 -3.27
CA GLY A 61 -13.51 6.22 -2.10
C GLY A 61 -12.87 6.74 -0.81
N LEU A 62 -11.58 6.45 -0.58
CA LEU A 62 -10.84 6.97 0.56
C LEU A 62 -10.73 8.50 0.52
N TRP A 63 -10.34 9.07 -0.62
CA TRP A 63 -10.21 10.52 -0.80
C TRP A 63 -11.55 11.23 -0.66
N LYS A 64 -12.64 10.67 -1.18
CA LYS A 64 -13.98 11.22 -0.98
C LYS A 64 -14.41 11.23 0.49
N THR A 65 -14.00 10.23 1.26
CA THR A 65 -14.45 10.07 2.66
C THR A 65 -13.58 10.84 3.64
N HIS A 66 -12.28 10.95 3.37
CA HIS A 66 -11.28 11.45 4.32
C HIS A 66 -10.40 12.58 3.78
N GLY A 67 -10.51 12.93 2.49
CA GLY A 67 -9.67 13.94 1.83
C GLY A 67 -9.75 15.32 2.47
N ASP A 68 -10.92 15.74 2.95
CA ASP A 68 -11.10 17.03 3.64
C ASP A 68 -10.30 17.15 4.95
N ARG A 69 -9.83 16.02 5.49
CA ARG A 69 -9.01 15.95 6.71
C ARG A 69 -7.55 15.60 6.40
N SER A 70 -7.20 15.45 5.14
CA SER A 70 -5.85 15.14 4.72
C SER A 70 -4.93 16.34 4.96
N ALA A 71 -3.70 16.08 5.41
CA ALA A 71 -2.67 17.10 5.61
C ALA A 71 -2.23 17.75 4.28
N SER A 72 -2.34 17.02 3.17
CA SER A 72 -2.12 17.49 1.80
C SER A 72 -3.31 17.14 0.93
N SER A 73 -3.69 18.01 0.00
CA SER A 73 -4.71 17.68 -0.99
C SER A 73 -4.18 16.65 -2.01
N ARG A 74 -5.08 15.94 -2.68
CA ARG A 74 -4.68 14.93 -3.67
C ARG A 74 -3.98 15.55 -4.88
N ASP A 75 -4.40 16.75 -5.29
CA ASP A 75 -3.84 17.46 -6.45
C ASP A 75 -2.43 18.01 -6.20
N GLU A 76 -2.02 18.15 -4.94
CA GLU A 76 -0.65 18.53 -4.55
C GLU A 76 0.30 17.32 -4.53
N LEU A 77 -0.23 16.11 -4.71
CA LEU A 77 0.54 14.88 -4.80
C LEU A 77 0.68 14.48 -6.27
N ASP A 78 1.77 13.80 -6.60
CA ASP A 78 1.99 13.20 -7.92
C ASP A 78 1.10 11.93 -8.11
N ASP A 79 -0.20 12.02 -7.77
CA ASP A 79 -1.16 10.91 -7.82
C ASP A 79 -1.52 10.56 -9.27
N GLY A 80 -1.30 9.31 -9.65
CA GLY A 80 -1.47 8.84 -11.02
C GLY A 80 -0.25 9.05 -11.93
N GLU A 81 0.84 9.60 -11.41
CA GLU A 81 2.07 9.82 -12.17
C GLU A 81 2.96 8.58 -12.25
N LEU A 82 3.72 8.47 -13.33
CA LEU A 82 4.60 7.33 -13.59
C LEU A 82 5.99 7.59 -13.01
N VAL A 83 6.38 6.82 -11.99
CA VAL A 83 7.66 6.96 -11.29
C VAL A 83 8.64 5.84 -11.63
N SER A 84 9.95 6.12 -11.54
CA SER A 84 11.00 5.11 -11.74
C SER A 84 11.22 4.28 -10.48
N ILE A 85 11.72 3.05 -10.65
CA ILE A 85 12.12 2.16 -9.54
C ILE A 85 13.07 2.81 -8.54
N GLU A 86 13.93 3.72 -8.98
CA GLU A 86 14.88 4.42 -8.11
C GLU A 86 14.18 5.23 -7.01
N SER A 87 12.95 5.71 -7.27
CA SER A 87 12.18 6.51 -6.32
C SER A 87 11.58 5.71 -5.16
N TYR A 88 11.46 4.38 -5.29
CA TYR A 88 10.72 3.56 -4.31
C TYR A 88 11.36 2.21 -3.98
N ARG A 89 12.47 1.83 -4.61
CA ARG A 89 13.19 0.58 -4.31
C ARG A 89 13.49 0.43 -2.82
N TYR A 90 13.93 1.51 -2.18
CA TYR A 90 14.30 1.51 -0.75
C TYR A 90 13.10 1.16 0.16
N GLU A 91 11.88 1.52 -0.25
CA GLU A 91 10.66 1.22 0.51
C GLU A 91 10.36 -0.27 0.58
N PHE A 92 10.93 -1.10 -0.30
CA PHE A 92 10.65 -2.55 -0.35
C PHE A 92 11.92 -3.41 -0.24
N ASP A 93 13.04 -2.80 0.15
CA ASP A 93 14.30 -3.52 0.26
C ASP A 93 14.23 -4.66 1.30
N GLY A 94 14.95 -5.74 1.02
CA GLY A 94 15.02 -6.93 1.87
C GLY A 94 13.82 -7.90 1.79
N LEU A 95 12.83 -7.66 0.92
CA LEU A 95 11.64 -8.53 0.78
C LEU A 95 11.75 -9.57 -0.35
N GLY A 96 12.69 -9.39 -1.29
CA GLY A 96 12.83 -10.28 -2.44
C GLY A 96 11.75 -10.11 -3.53
N TRP A 97 10.86 -9.11 -3.38
CA TRP A 97 9.85 -8.78 -4.38
C TRP A 97 10.48 -8.22 -5.66
N GLN A 98 9.95 -8.65 -6.81
CA GLN A 98 10.36 -8.15 -8.11
C GLN A 98 9.64 -6.84 -8.43
N LEU A 99 10.27 -5.72 -8.07
CA LEU A 99 9.70 -4.40 -8.35
C LEU A 99 9.80 -4.04 -9.84
N PRO A 100 8.77 -3.43 -10.44
CA PRO A 100 8.83 -3.02 -11.85
C PRO A 100 9.76 -1.83 -12.05
N GLU A 101 10.34 -1.68 -13.24
CA GLU A 101 11.20 -0.52 -13.53
C GLU A 101 10.45 0.82 -13.46
N ARG A 102 9.13 0.78 -13.73
CA ARG A 102 8.23 1.93 -13.66
C ARG A 102 6.92 1.52 -13.02
N ALA A 103 6.37 2.37 -12.17
CA ALA A 103 5.07 2.15 -11.54
C ALA A 103 4.24 3.44 -11.54
N VAL A 104 2.92 3.31 -11.62
CA VAL A 104 2.02 4.44 -11.40
C VAL A 104 1.88 4.64 -9.90
N LYS A 105 2.27 5.82 -9.40
CA LYS A 105 2.22 6.13 -7.98
C LYS A 105 0.84 6.68 -7.59
N PHE A 106 0.29 6.20 -6.48
CA PHE A 106 -0.92 6.75 -5.89
C PHE A 106 -0.77 6.89 -4.38
N TYR A 107 -1.71 7.59 -3.76
CA TYR A 107 -1.68 7.90 -2.33
C TYR A 107 -3.04 7.67 -1.68
N SER A 108 -3.03 7.27 -0.41
CA SER A 108 -4.18 7.50 0.48
C SER A 108 -4.19 8.95 0.97
N PRO A 109 -5.31 9.43 1.56
CA PRO A 109 -5.28 10.61 2.42
C PRO A 109 -4.20 10.50 3.50
N ILE A 110 -3.55 11.61 3.83
CA ILE A 110 -2.42 11.70 4.75
C ILE A 110 -2.92 12.28 6.08
N GLN A 111 -2.72 11.58 7.17
CA GLN A 111 -3.06 12.07 8.51
C GLN A 111 -2.05 13.14 8.95
N SER A 112 -2.46 14.06 9.84
CA SER A 112 -1.60 15.17 10.30
C SER A 112 -0.34 14.72 11.05
N ASP A 113 -0.31 13.48 11.51
CA ASP A 113 0.84 12.83 12.15
C ASP A 113 1.74 12.08 11.15
N GLY A 114 1.43 12.11 9.86
CA GLY A 114 2.18 11.42 8.80
C GLY A 114 1.72 9.98 8.53
N GLY A 115 0.65 9.50 9.17
CA GLY A 115 0.05 8.21 8.85
C GLY A 115 -0.66 8.21 7.50
N GLY A 116 -0.52 7.15 6.72
CA GLY A 116 -1.02 7.07 5.34
C GLY A 116 -0.38 5.90 4.60
N ALA A 117 -0.69 5.77 3.31
CA ALA A 117 -0.12 4.76 2.45
C ALA A 117 0.23 5.30 1.06
N ASP A 118 1.39 4.88 0.57
CA ASP A 118 1.86 5.09 -0.80
C ASP A 118 1.68 3.77 -1.56
N TYR A 119 1.15 3.85 -2.78
CA TYR A 119 0.87 2.71 -3.66
C TYR A 119 1.65 2.86 -4.96
N TYR A 120 2.23 1.77 -5.44
CA TYR A 120 3.00 1.68 -6.67
C TYR A 120 2.39 0.56 -7.51
N PHE A 121 1.68 0.95 -8.56
CA PHE A 121 0.96 0.02 -9.43
C PHE A 121 1.78 -0.31 -10.68
N ASP A 122 2.01 -1.60 -10.89
CA ASP A 122 2.55 -2.16 -12.12
C ASP A 122 1.41 -2.41 -13.13
N PRO A 123 1.31 -1.62 -14.22
CA PRO A 123 0.28 -1.84 -15.22
C PRO A 123 0.51 -3.07 -16.10
N GLU A 124 1.73 -3.60 -16.17
CA GLU A 124 2.05 -4.77 -17.00
C GLU A 124 1.70 -6.07 -16.27
N ALA A 125 2.01 -6.14 -14.98
CA ALA A 125 1.74 -7.32 -14.15
C ALA A 125 0.38 -7.27 -13.42
N GLU A 126 -0.32 -6.13 -13.42
CA GLU A 126 -1.50 -5.88 -12.59
C GLU A 126 -1.26 -6.16 -11.09
N MET A 127 -0.08 -5.71 -10.63
CA MET A 127 0.39 -5.86 -9.26
C MET A 127 0.47 -4.49 -8.59
N THR A 128 0.17 -4.44 -7.30
CA THR A 128 0.40 -3.25 -6.48
C THR A 128 1.36 -3.58 -5.35
N TYR A 129 2.29 -2.66 -5.12
CA TYR A 129 3.18 -2.63 -3.97
C TYR A 129 2.79 -1.42 -3.15
N HIS A 130 2.55 -1.58 -1.85
CA HIS A 130 2.22 -0.44 -1.00
C HIS A 130 2.94 -0.46 0.33
N ARG A 131 3.16 0.72 0.89
CA ARG A 131 3.78 0.91 2.20
C ARG A 131 2.90 1.84 3.01
N ALA A 132 2.42 1.35 4.15
CA ALA A 132 1.58 2.14 5.05
C ALA A 132 2.27 2.38 6.38
N GLY A 133 2.24 3.63 6.84
CA GLY A 133 2.71 4.04 8.16
C GLY A 133 1.55 4.16 9.15
N TYR A 134 1.74 3.60 10.35
CA TYR A 134 0.88 3.83 11.51
C TYR A 134 1.58 4.86 12.39
N TRP A 135 1.04 6.08 12.39
CA TRP A 135 1.41 7.14 13.32
C TRP A 135 0.28 7.36 14.32
#